data_AF-A0A358RJ04-F1
#
_entry.id   AF-A0A358RJ04-F1
#
_cell.length_a   1.000
_cell.length_b   1.000
_cell.length_c   1.000
_cell.angle_alpha   90.00
_cell.angle_beta   90.00
_cell.angle_gamma   90.00
#
_symmetry.space_group_name_H-M   'P 1'
#
loop_
_entity.id
_entity.type
_entity.pdbx_description
1 polymer ?
#
loop_
_entity_poly.entity_id
_entity_poly.type
_entity_poly.pdbx_seq_one_letter_code
_entity_poly.pdbx_strand_id
1 'polypeptide(L)' 'MYFGGIFDDRLLVKMTASVEKYAMSEQLPYEGAKPMYLVDCVDEQDKLCAIISEVTEDLKKNPKKKK' A
#
# COMPACT_ATOMS: atom_id res chain seq x y z
N MET A 1 12.98 -4.29 2.10
CA MET A 1 11.56 -4.70 1.93
C MET A 1 10.76 -3.43 1.78
N TYR A 2 10.03 -3.26 0.69
CA TYR A 2 9.30 -2.03 0.40
C TYR A 2 7.80 -2.30 0.51
N PHE A 3 7.11 -1.46 1.28
CA PHE A 3 5.66 -1.54 1.49
C PHE A 3 4.89 -0.63 0.53
N GLY A 4 5.53 0.45 0.06
CA GLY A 4 4.94 1.43 -0.84
C GLY A 4 6.00 2.39 -1.38
N GLY A 5 5.54 3.44 -2.04
CA GLY A 5 6.35 4.52 -2.59
C GLY A 5 5.49 5.75 -2.90
N ILE A 6 6.14 6.91 -3.05
CA ILE A 6 5.48 8.13 -3.50
C ILE A 6 5.70 8.26 -5.00
N PHE A 7 4.61 8.41 -5.76
CA PHE A 7 4.63 8.55 -7.21
C PHE A 7 3.75 9.73 -7.58
N ASP A 8 4.28 10.72 -8.30
CA ASP A 8 3.49 11.85 -8.80
C ASP A 8 2.70 12.54 -7.67
N ASP A 9 3.42 12.88 -6.58
CA ASP A 9 2.90 13.42 -5.31
C ASP A 9 1.83 12.56 -4.58
N ARG A 10 1.66 11.31 -4.99
CA ARG A 10 0.69 10.37 -4.41
C ARG A 10 1.38 9.27 -3.61
N LEU A 11 0.95 9.05 -2.37
CA LEU A 11 1.42 7.94 -1.57
C LEU A 11 0.70 6.65 -1.98
N LEU A 12 1.44 5.71 -2.57
CA LEU A 12 0.92 4.42 -3.00
C LEU A 12 1.51 3.29 -2.16
N VAL A 13 0.65 2.46 -1.60
CA VAL A 13 1.03 1.25 -0.84
C VAL A 13 0.62 0.00 -1.61
N LYS A 14 1.37 -1.08 -1.41
CA LYS A 14 1.07 -2.35 -2.07
C LYS A 14 -0.25 -2.90 -1.56
N MET A 15 -1.05 -3.45 -2.46
CA MET A 15 -2.29 -4.13 -2.09
C MET A 15 -2.00 -5.41 -1.32
N THR A 16 -2.52 -5.49 -0.09
CA THR A 16 -2.46 -6.65 0.80
C THR A 16 -3.84 -6.92 1.39
N ALA A 17 -4.13 -8.18 1.72
CA ALA A 17 -5.46 -8.60 2.17
C ALA A 17 -5.94 -7.83 3.41
N SER A 18 -5.03 -7.55 4.34
CA SER A 18 -5.32 -6.79 5.55
C SER A 18 -5.81 -5.36 5.29
N VAL A 19 -5.34 -4.73 4.20
CA VAL A 19 -5.69 -3.32 3.92
C VAL A 19 -6.78 -3.13 2.88
N GLU A 20 -7.27 -4.21 2.24
CA GLU A 20 -8.45 -4.16 1.36
C GLU A 20 -9.70 -3.64 2.12
N LYS A 21 -9.77 -3.87 3.43
CA LYS A 21 -10.87 -3.42 4.31
C LYS A 21 -10.98 -1.89 4.43
N TYR A 22 -9.91 -1.15 4.13
CA TYR A 22 -9.92 0.32 4.23
C TYR A 22 -10.55 0.98 3.00
N ALA A 23 -11.00 0.21 1.99
CA ALA A 23 -11.66 0.72 0.79
C ALA A 23 -10.86 1.84 0.08
N MET A 24 -9.53 1.71 0.07
CA MET A 24 -8.62 2.66 -0.59
C MET A 24 -8.80 2.63 -2.11
N SER A 25 -8.50 3.74 -2.77
CA SER A 25 -8.56 3.82 -4.24
C SER A 25 -7.41 3.04 -4.88
N GLU A 26 -7.70 2.15 -5.81
CA GLU A 26 -6.66 1.49 -6.60
C GLU A 26 -6.13 2.43 -7.69
N GLN A 27 -4.82 2.62 -7.73
CA GLN A 27 -4.15 3.43 -8.73
C GLN A 27 -2.89 2.75 -9.27
N LEU A 28 -2.56 3.10 -10.51
CA LEU A 28 -1.31 2.69 -11.14
C LEU A 28 -0.24 3.74 -10.84
N PRO A 29 0.92 3.37 -10.27
CA PRO A 29 2.01 4.31 -10.02
C PRO A 29 2.61 4.89 -11.30
N TYR A 30 2.55 4.13 -12.40
CA TYR A 30 2.94 4.53 -13.74
C TYR A 30 2.30 3.56 -14.75
N GLU A 31 2.30 3.94 -16.03
CA GLU A 31 1.74 3.12 -17.10
C GLU A 31 2.45 1.77 -17.20
N GLY A 32 1.69 0.67 -17.22
CA GLY A 32 2.22 -0.69 -17.25
C GLY A 32 2.65 -1.26 -15.89
N ALA A 33 2.49 -0.51 -14.79
CA ALA A 33 2.73 -1.02 -13.45
C ALA A 33 1.60 -1.92 -12.94
N LYS A 34 1.82 -2.51 -11.76
CA LYS A 34 0.74 -3.20 -11.03
C LYS A 34 -0.06 -2.19 -10.21
N PRO A 35 -1.38 -2.38 -10.08
CA PRO A 35 -2.20 -1.54 -9.23
C PRO A 35 -1.71 -1.58 -7.77
N MET A 36 -1.79 -0.42 -7.13
CA MET A 36 -1.41 -0.15 -5.74
C MET A 36 -2.54 0.66 -5.08
N TYR A 37 -2.67 0.59 -3.76
CA TYR A 37 -3.64 1.41 -3.04
C TYR A 37 -3.10 2.82 -2.83
N LEU A 38 -3.90 3.81 -3.20
CA LEU A 38 -3.72 5.21 -2.89
C LEU A 38 -4.13 5.46 -1.44
N VAL A 39 -3.18 5.97 -0.67
CA VAL A 39 -3.42 6.46 0.68
C VAL A 39 -3.80 7.93 0.56
N ASP A 40 -5.09 8.24 0.59
CA ASP A 40 -5.59 9.61 0.60
C ASP A 40 -5.53 10.23 2.00
N CYS A 41 -5.63 9.40 3.05
CA CYS A 41 -5.65 9.79 4.45
C CYS A 41 -4.23 10.09 5.01
N VAL A 42 -3.39 10.84 4.28
CA VAL A 42 -2.02 11.16 4.72
C VAL A 42 -1.98 12.12 5.92
N ASP A 43 -3.02 12.92 6.12
CA ASP A 43 -3.19 13.81 7.28
C ASP A 43 -3.53 13.04 8.57
N GLU A 44 -4.11 11.84 8.45
CA GLU A 44 -4.53 11.04 9.61
C GLU A 44 -3.42 10.08 10.03
N GLN A 45 -2.49 10.55 10.87
CA GLN A 45 -1.34 9.78 11.35
C GLN A 45 -1.71 8.39 11.92
N ASP A 46 -2.80 8.28 12.68
CA ASP A 46 -3.23 7.02 13.29
C ASP A 46 -3.63 5.98 12.23
N LYS A 47 -4.47 6.39 11.26
CA LYS A 47 -4.85 5.55 10.12
C LYS A 47 -3.65 5.20 9.26
N LEU A 48 -2.80 6.16 8.95
CA LEU A 48 -1.60 5.95 8.15
C LEU A 48 -0.68 4.92 8.81
N CYS A 49 -0.47 5.03 10.13
CA CYS A 49 0.34 4.09 10.89
C CYS A 49 -0.29 2.68 10.88
N ALA A 50 -1.60 2.57 11.08
CA ALA A 50 -2.32 1.30 11.03
C ALA A 50 -2.20 0.62 9.65
N ILE A 51 -2.41 1.38 8.56
CA ILE A 51 -2.27 0.89 7.19
C ILE A 51 -0.85 0.38 6.94
N ILE A 52 0.18 1.18 7.24
CA ILE A 52 1.58 0.78 7.01
C ILE A 52 1.96 -0.42 7.88
N SER A 53 1.52 -0.48 9.13
CA SER A 53 1.78 -1.61 10.02
C SER A 53 1.17 -2.90 9.45
N GLU A 54 -0.10 -2.85 9.02
CA GLU A 54 -0.75 -4.00 8.41
C GLU A 54 -0.13 -4.43 7.08
N VAL A 55 0.21 -3.48 6.19
CA VAL A 55 0.92 -3.80 4.93
C VAL A 55 2.27 -4.46 5.22
N THR A 56 3.03 -3.91 6.16
CA THR A 56 4.37 -4.45 6.48
C THR A 56 4.29 -5.82 7.16
N GLU A 57 3.32 -6.05 8.03
CA GLU A 57 3.05 -7.36 8.62
C GLU A 57 2.63 -8.39 7.57
N ASP A 58 1.69 -8.05 6.69
CA ASP A 58 1.23 -8.95 5.64
C ASP A 58 2.36 -9.31 4.68
N LEU A 59 3.19 -8.32 4.31
CA LEU A 59 4.37 -8.57 3.49
C LEU A 59 5.37 -9.49 4.19
N LYS A 60 5.58 -9.35 5.51
CA LYS A 60 6.47 -10.22 6.30
C LYS A 60 5.91 -11.64 6.42
N LYS A 61 4.60 -11.79 6.62
CA LYS A 61 3.91 -13.09 6.76
C LYS A 61 3.83 -13.81 5.42
N ASN A 62 3.64 -13.07 4.34
CA ASN A 62 3.53 -13.62 2.99
C ASN A 62 4.58 -12.97 2.09
N PRO A 63 5.87 -13.35 2.23
CA PRO A 63 6.89 -12.90 1.31
C PRO A 63 6.51 -13.48 -0.05
N LYS A 64 5.91 -12.66 -0.95
CA LYS A 64 5.60 -13.09 -2.33
C LYS A 64 6.86 -13.76 -2.88
N LYS A 65 6.82 -15.09 -3.02
CA LYS A 65 7.93 -15.87 -3.56
C LYS A 65 8.31 -15.20 -4.88
N LYS A 66 9.54 -14.68 -4.97
CA LYS A 66 10.09 -14.30 -6.27
C LYS A 66 10.10 -15.59 -7.08
N LYS A 67 9.24 -15.65 -8.09
CA LYS A 67 9.29 -16.71 -9.09
C LYS A 67 10.34 -16.33 -10.11
#